data_AF-A0A925LQS9-F1
#
_entry.id   AF-A0A925LQS9-F1
#
_cell.length_a   1.000
_cell.length_b   1.000
_cell.length_c   1.000
_cell.angle_alpha   90.00
_cell.angle_beta   90.00
_cell.angle_gamma   90.00
#
_symmetry.space_group_name_H-M   'P 1'
#
loop_
_entity.id
_entity.type
_entity.pdbx_description
1 polymer ?
#
loop_
_entity_poly.entity_id
_entity_poly.type
_entity_poly.pdbx_seq_one_letter_code
_entity_poly.pdbx_strand_id
1 'polypeptide(L)'
;MRFDGTSSVNPEDGAMTYTWEFSDGAVVAGAVVDHAFPDNGTYTVKLTVNNGAAASTTRSILVDNSAQVLTVGTLDPVLLNSIVPLRLSVNDVRADSGNTLQYSIDWNDGSAVQAVTWTSARTVNHVFLRTGTFFVKSQVTDKDGGLSRIVSTRVIVNAAELKDQILTIEGTEITDTIVIRHRAVAELCKLISRLPARVC
;
A
#
# COMPACT_ATOMS: atom_id res chain seq x y z
N MET A 1 27.88 -3.78 1.76
CA MET A 1 28.29 -4.14 3.14
C MET A 1 29.78 -4.34 3.14
N ARG A 2 30.48 -3.91 4.20
CA ARG A 2 31.95 -4.00 4.31
C ARG A 2 32.34 -5.21 5.16
N PHE A 3 33.35 -5.94 4.69
CA PHE A 3 33.89 -7.14 5.32
C PHE A 3 35.36 -6.95 5.60
N ASP A 4 35.81 -7.30 6.80
CA ASP A 4 37.16 -7.04 7.27
C ASP A 4 37.76 -8.30 7.92
N GLY A 5 38.87 -8.77 7.33
CA GLY A 5 39.61 -9.95 7.76
C GLY A 5 40.92 -9.62 8.47
N THR A 6 41.25 -8.32 8.62
CA THR A 6 42.54 -7.84 9.13
C THR A 6 42.84 -8.24 10.58
N SER A 7 41.81 -8.63 11.35
CA SER A 7 41.98 -9.20 12.70
C SER A 7 42.60 -10.61 12.71
N SER A 8 42.92 -11.18 11.55
CA SER A 8 43.60 -12.48 11.43
C SER A 8 45.07 -12.35 11.84
N VAL A 9 45.59 -13.30 12.62
CA VAL A 9 46.93 -13.25 13.22
C VAL A 9 47.86 -14.28 12.60
N ASN A 10 49.06 -13.88 12.17
CA ASN A 10 50.10 -14.79 11.69
C ASN A 10 51.15 -14.98 12.79
N PRO A 11 51.27 -16.16 13.41
CA PRO A 11 52.32 -16.41 14.40
C PRO A 11 53.74 -16.27 13.84
N GLU A 12 53.91 -16.47 12.52
CA GLU A 12 55.21 -16.43 11.82
C GLU A 12 55.51 -15.06 11.19
N ASP A 13 54.65 -14.06 11.40
CA ASP A 13 54.79 -12.67 10.93
C ASP A 13 55.00 -12.51 9.40
N GLY A 14 54.56 -13.50 8.62
CA GLY A 14 54.59 -13.50 7.15
C GLY A 14 53.33 -12.92 6.50
N ALA A 15 53.40 -12.67 5.19
CA ALA A 15 52.29 -12.16 4.39
C ALA A 15 51.09 -13.12 4.38
N MET A 16 49.89 -12.57 4.50
CA MET A 16 48.62 -13.31 4.38
C MET A 16 47.89 -12.96 3.09
N THR A 17 47.15 -13.93 2.56
CA THR A 17 46.16 -13.74 1.51
C THR A 17 44.77 -14.02 2.04
N TYR A 18 43.77 -13.30 1.53
CA TYR A 18 42.39 -13.33 2.00
C TYR A 18 41.45 -13.54 0.81
N THR A 19 40.58 -14.53 0.93
CA THR A 19 39.53 -14.84 -0.05
C THR A 19 38.19 -14.90 0.65
N TRP A 20 37.24 -14.12 0.16
CA TRP A 20 35.86 -14.12 0.60
C TRP A 20 35.00 -14.88 -0.40
N GLU A 21 34.27 -15.87 0.06
CA GLU A 21 33.29 -16.64 -0.71
C GLU A 21 31.90 -16.35 -0.15
N PHE A 22 31.02 -15.82 -0.99
CA PHE A 22 29.65 -15.49 -0.63
C PHE A 22 28.69 -16.56 -1.18
N SER A 23 27.64 -16.88 -0.43
CA SER A 23 26.66 -17.91 -0.85
C SER A 23 25.80 -17.51 -2.05
N ASP A 24 25.91 -16.27 -2.53
CA ASP A 24 25.35 -15.81 -3.81
C ASP A 24 26.28 -16.14 -5.01
N GLY A 25 27.43 -16.77 -4.76
CA GLY A 25 28.39 -17.20 -5.77
C GLY A 25 29.52 -16.21 -6.01
N ALA A 26 29.50 -15.03 -5.41
CA ALA A 26 30.61 -14.09 -5.53
C ALA A 26 31.86 -14.59 -4.79
N VAL A 27 33.03 -14.39 -5.40
CA VAL A 27 34.33 -14.67 -4.78
C VAL A 27 35.21 -13.44 -4.96
N VAL A 28 35.72 -12.89 -3.86
CA VAL A 28 36.47 -11.63 -3.85
C VAL A 28 37.74 -11.78 -3.02
N ALA A 29 38.86 -11.32 -3.55
CA ALA A 29 40.13 -11.31 -2.83
C ALA A 29 40.40 -9.95 -2.18
N GLY A 30 40.96 -9.96 -0.98
CA GLY A 30 41.35 -8.75 -0.25
C GLY A 30 41.14 -8.84 1.25
N ALA A 31 42.02 -8.20 2.02
CA ALA A 31 41.90 -8.15 3.48
C ALA A 31 40.62 -7.42 3.92
N VAL A 32 40.20 -6.42 3.15
CA VAL A 32 38.94 -5.70 3.34
C VAL A 32 38.23 -5.60 2.00
N VAL A 33 36.95 -5.98 1.95
CA VAL A 33 36.14 -5.98 0.73
C VAL A 33 34.77 -5.36 0.98
N ASP A 34 34.20 -4.77 -0.06
CA ASP A 34 32.80 -4.33 -0.08
C ASP A 34 32.00 -5.27 -1.00
N HIS A 35 30.86 -5.75 -0.52
CA HIS A 35 29.96 -6.62 -1.27
C HIS A 35 28.51 -6.16 -1.17
N ALA A 36 27.78 -6.21 -2.28
CA ALA A 36 26.37 -5.86 -2.35
C ALA A 36 25.56 -7.14 -2.66
N PHE A 37 24.66 -7.50 -1.74
CA PHE A 37 23.76 -8.63 -1.94
C PHE A 37 22.63 -8.24 -2.89
N PRO A 38 22.25 -9.12 -3.82
CA PRO A 38 21.26 -8.82 -4.85
C PRO A 38 19.83 -8.75 -4.30
N ASP A 39 19.55 -9.44 -3.19
CA ASP A 39 18.22 -9.57 -2.61
C ASP A 39 18.31 -9.60 -1.07
N ASN A 40 17.17 -9.50 -0.39
CA ASN A 40 17.08 -9.83 1.02
C ASN A 40 17.12 -11.33 1.24
N GLY A 41 17.61 -11.74 2.40
CA GLY A 41 17.73 -13.14 2.75
C GLY A 41 18.88 -13.42 3.70
N THR A 42 19.06 -14.69 4.02
CA THR A 42 20.20 -15.14 4.82
C THR A 42 21.32 -15.57 3.88
N TYR A 43 22.43 -14.86 3.94
CA TYR A 43 23.63 -15.16 3.18
C TYR A 43 24.69 -15.76 4.09
N THR A 44 25.40 -16.76 3.57
CA THR A 44 26.56 -17.33 4.24
C THR A 44 27.81 -16.72 3.62
N VAL A 45 28.69 -16.19 4.45
CA VAL A 45 29.96 -15.58 4.05
C VAL A 45 31.08 -16.40 4.66
N LYS A 46 31.98 -16.89 3.83
CA LYS A 46 33.16 -17.63 4.23
C LYS A 46 34.40 -16.82 3.95
N LEU A 47 35.22 -16.60 4.97
CA LEU A 47 36.56 -16.04 4.83
C LEU A 47 37.55 -17.20 4.85
N THR A 48 38.42 -17.27 3.85
CA THR A 48 39.60 -18.12 3.83
C THR A 48 40.84 -17.24 3.90
N VAL A 49 41.71 -17.50 4.88
CA VAL A 49 42.99 -16.81 5.05
C VAL A 49 44.11 -17.82 4.86
N ASN A 50 45.15 -17.45 4.11
CA ASN A 50 46.28 -18.32 3.82
C ASN A 50 47.61 -17.59 4.01
N ASN A 51 48.47 -18.15 4.86
CA ASN A 51 49.82 -17.69 5.18
C ASN A 51 50.90 -18.75 4.85
N GLY A 52 50.58 -19.72 3.99
CA GLY A 52 51.33 -20.97 3.80
C GLY A 52 50.52 -22.20 4.23
N ALA A 53 49.58 -22.00 5.16
CA ALA A 53 48.51 -22.93 5.47
C ALA A 53 47.15 -22.21 5.40
N ALA A 54 46.13 -22.87 4.85
CA ALA A 54 44.80 -22.28 4.72
C ALA A 54 43.95 -22.55 5.97
N ALA A 55 43.33 -21.50 6.50
CA ALA A 55 42.29 -21.56 7.52
C ALA A 55 41.03 -20.86 7.01
N SER A 56 39.84 -21.29 7.47
CA SER A 56 38.60 -20.64 7.07
C SER A 56 37.59 -20.53 8.20
N THR A 57 36.73 -19.52 8.13
CA THR A 57 35.60 -19.31 9.04
C THR A 57 34.38 -18.88 8.25
N THR A 58 33.21 -19.18 8.79
CA THR A 58 31.93 -18.94 8.12
C THR A 58 30.99 -18.17 9.06
N ARG A 59 30.25 -17.22 8.51
CA ARG A 59 29.24 -16.44 9.23
C ARG A 59 27.99 -16.26 8.39
N SER A 60 26.82 -16.41 9.02
CA SER A 60 25.54 -16.06 8.41
C SER A 60 25.22 -14.58 8.66
N ILE A 61 24.73 -13.91 7.63
CA ILE A 61 24.30 -12.52 7.65
C ILE A 61 22.86 -12.48 7.16
N LEU A 62 22.00 -11.81 7.92
CA LEU A 62 20.65 -11.49 7.50
C LEU A 62 20.67 -10.14 6.78
N VAL A 63 20.32 -10.15 5.51
CA VAL A 63 20.03 -8.94 4.74
C VAL A 63 18.52 -8.75 4.83
N ASP A 64 18.10 -7.73 5.59
CA ASP A 64 16.69 -7.43 5.77
C ASP A 64 16.08 -6.85 4.49
N ASN A 65 14.80 -7.15 4.31
CA ASN A 65 13.98 -6.54 3.29
C ASN A 65 13.73 -5.06 3.58
N SER A 66 13.67 -4.23 2.55
CA SER A 66 13.37 -2.81 2.68
C SER A 66 11.86 -2.59 2.77
N ALA A 67 11.40 -1.90 3.81
CA ALA A 67 9.98 -1.57 3.94
C ALA A 67 9.53 -0.63 2.82
N GLN A 68 8.62 -1.11 1.98
CA GLN A 68 7.96 -0.33 0.94
C GLN A 68 7.05 0.76 1.53
N VAL A 69 7.08 1.96 0.93
CA VAL A 69 6.23 3.09 1.32
C VAL A 69 5.04 3.19 0.37
N LEU A 70 3.86 2.81 0.85
CA LEU A 70 2.61 3.02 0.15
C LEU A 70 2.14 4.47 0.32
N THR A 71 1.77 5.09 -0.80
CA THR A 71 1.11 6.40 -0.85
C THR A 71 -0.24 6.22 -1.55
N VAL A 72 -1.26 6.89 -1.03
CA VAL A 72 -2.63 6.81 -1.53
C VAL A 72 -3.08 8.21 -1.93
N GLY A 73 -3.63 8.35 -3.14
CA GLY A 73 -4.21 9.62 -3.59
C GLY A 73 -5.47 9.99 -2.81
N THR A 74 -5.68 11.28 -2.56
CA THR A 74 -6.91 11.78 -1.93
C THR A 74 -8.08 11.71 -2.91
N LEU A 75 -9.25 11.37 -2.38
CA LEU A 75 -10.51 11.41 -3.11
C LEU A 75 -11.36 12.53 -2.51
N ASP A 76 -11.61 13.56 -3.30
CA ASP A 76 -12.66 14.56 -3.02
C ASP A 76 -14.02 13.86 -2.88
N PRO A 77 -15.04 14.49 -2.24
CA PRO A 77 -16.26 13.80 -1.88
C PRO A 77 -16.87 13.05 -3.06
N VAL A 78 -17.11 11.76 -2.87
CA VAL A 78 -17.65 10.86 -3.90
C VAL A 78 -19.14 10.68 -3.71
N LEU A 79 -19.85 10.47 -4.81
CA LEU A 79 -21.29 10.20 -4.76
C LEU A 79 -21.56 8.72 -4.50
N LEU A 80 -22.61 8.45 -3.73
CA LEU A 80 -23.18 7.12 -3.53
C LEU A 80 -23.40 6.44 -4.89
N ASN A 81 -23.13 5.13 -4.97
CA ASN A 81 -23.28 4.31 -6.19
C ASN A 81 -22.40 4.74 -7.38
N SER A 82 -21.43 5.63 -7.19
CA SER A 82 -20.43 5.97 -8.21
C SER A 82 -19.15 5.16 -8.04
N ILE A 83 -18.43 4.95 -9.15
CA ILE A 83 -17.11 4.31 -9.10
C ILE A 83 -16.10 5.27 -8.47
N VAL A 84 -15.40 4.78 -7.46
CA VAL A 84 -14.37 5.47 -6.71
C VAL A 84 -12.99 4.90 -7.06
N PRO A 85 -12.13 5.64 -7.78
CA PRO A 85 -10.81 5.16 -8.20
C PRO A 85 -9.72 5.46 -7.15
N LEU A 86 -9.32 4.47 -6.37
CA LEU A 86 -8.19 4.59 -5.44
C LEU A 86 -6.86 4.41 -6.17
N ARG A 87 -6.06 5.48 -6.25
CA ARG A 87 -4.70 5.44 -6.82
C ARG A 87 -3.70 5.04 -5.74
N LEU A 88 -2.94 4.00 -5.99
CA LEU A 88 -1.91 3.48 -5.10
C LEU A 88 -0.55 3.73 -5.76
N SER A 89 0.42 4.23 -5.00
CA SER A 89 1.80 4.37 -5.45
C SER A 89 2.72 3.78 -4.39
N VAL A 90 3.73 3.02 -4.81
CA VAL A 90 4.74 2.50 -3.88
C VAL A 90 6.08 3.04 -4.32
N ASN A 91 6.77 3.67 -3.38
CA ASN A 91 8.19 3.92 -3.55
C ASN A 91 8.94 2.76 -2.91
N ASP A 92 9.67 2.02 -3.74
CA ASP A 92 10.55 0.95 -3.30
C ASP A 92 11.99 1.47 -3.32
N VAL A 93 12.60 1.56 -2.14
CA VAL A 93 13.91 2.22 -1.94
C VAL A 93 15.06 1.39 -2.55
N ARG A 94 14.81 0.11 -2.81
CA ARG A 94 15.64 -0.74 -3.65
C ARG A 94 14.72 -1.27 -4.73
N ALA A 95 14.68 -0.58 -5.86
CA ALA A 95 13.87 -1.01 -7.00
C ALA A 95 14.32 -2.41 -7.43
N ASP A 96 13.72 -3.43 -6.85
CA ASP A 96 13.66 -4.76 -7.42
C ASP A 96 12.76 -4.63 -8.64
N SER A 97 13.35 -4.12 -9.72
CA SER A 97 12.71 -3.78 -10.96
C SER A 97 12.17 -5.07 -11.60
N GLY A 98 10.95 -5.47 -11.23
CA GLY A 98 10.33 -6.70 -11.69
C GLY A 98 9.40 -7.39 -10.69
N ASN A 99 9.39 -6.99 -9.41
CA ASN A 99 8.59 -7.69 -8.41
C ASN A 99 7.08 -7.50 -8.59
N THR A 100 6.37 -8.62 -8.48
CA THR A 100 4.91 -8.67 -8.39
C THR A 100 4.50 -8.26 -6.97
N LEU A 101 3.80 -7.15 -6.82
CA LEU A 101 3.34 -6.66 -5.51
C LEU A 101 1.88 -7.05 -5.28
N GLN A 102 1.57 -7.51 -4.06
CA GLN A 102 0.21 -7.83 -3.64
C GLN A 102 -0.34 -6.74 -2.74
N TYR A 103 -1.52 -6.21 -3.06
CA TYR A 103 -2.22 -5.19 -2.31
C TYR A 103 -3.42 -5.78 -1.62
N SER A 104 -3.69 -5.31 -0.41
CA SER A 104 -4.89 -5.58 0.37
C SER A 104 -5.57 -4.25 0.69
N ILE A 105 -6.85 -4.12 0.30
CA ILE A 105 -7.66 -2.93 0.49
C ILE A 105 -8.91 -3.30 1.27
N ASP A 106 -8.99 -2.80 2.49
CA ASP A 106 -10.20 -2.83 3.33
C ASP A 106 -10.89 -1.47 3.21
N TRP A 107 -12.02 -1.45 2.48
CA TRP A 107 -12.84 -0.25 2.25
C TRP A 107 -13.59 0.20 3.51
N ASN A 108 -13.63 -0.65 4.55
CA ASN A 108 -14.22 -0.35 5.85
C ASN A 108 -15.72 -0.02 5.77
N ASP A 109 -16.38 -0.48 4.71
CA ASP A 109 -17.81 -0.35 4.42
C ASP A 109 -18.56 -1.69 4.60
N GLY A 110 -17.89 -2.73 5.09
CA GLY A 110 -18.43 -4.08 5.24
C GLY A 110 -18.36 -4.93 3.97
N SER A 111 -17.86 -4.39 2.86
CA SER A 111 -17.49 -5.20 1.69
C SER A 111 -16.29 -6.10 2.02
N ALA A 112 -16.14 -7.19 1.28
CA ALA A 112 -14.97 -8.05 1.42
C ALA A 112 -13.68 -7.29 1.07
N VAL A 113 -12.58 -7.62 1.76
CA VAL A 113 -11.25 -7.08 1.47
C VAL A 113 -10.88 -7.39 0.02
N GLN A 114 -10.51 -6.35 -0.72
CA GLN A 114 -10.08 -6.49 -2.11
C GLN A 114 -8.58 -6.74 -2.15
N ALA A 115 -8.18 -7.88 -2.73
CA ALA A 115 -6.79 -8.21 -2.97
C ALA A 115 -6.45 -8.03 -4.46
N VAL A 116 -5.35 -7.34 -4.76
CA VAL A 116 -4.94 -7.10 -6.16
C VAL A 116 -3.44 -7.31 -6.32
N THR A 117 -3.04 -7.91 -7.43
CA THR A 117 -1.64 -8.21 -7.73
C THR A 117 -1.22 -7.50 -9.00
N TRP A 118 -0.14 -6.69 -8.94
CA TRP A 118 0.26 -5.86 -10.08
C TRP A 118 1.76 -5.79 -10.31
N THR A 119 2.11 -5.53 -11.57
CA THR A 119 3.46 -5.22 -12.03
C THR A 119 3.63 -3.73 -12.41
N SER A 120 2.57 -2.97 -12.70
CA SER A 120 2.70 -1.57 -13.14
C SER A 120 1.48 -0.65 -12.98
N ALA A 121 0.26 -1.07 -13.35
CA ALA A 121 -0.95 -0.24 -13.17
C ALA A 121 -1.51 -0.34 -11.74
N ARG A 122 -1.76 0.79 -11.05
CA ARG A 122 -2.10 0.82 -9.61
C ARG A 122 -3.35 1.65 -9.30
N THR A 123 -4.49 1.25 -9.86
CA THR A 123 -5.79 1.87 -9.53
C THR A 123 -6.80 0.78 -9.20
N VAL A 124 -7.39 0.85 -8.00
CA VAL A 124 -8.49 -0.02 -7.57
C VAL A 124 -9.79 0.77 -7.64
N ASN A 125 -10.83 0.17 -8.19
CA ASN A 125 -12.16 0.77 -8.25
C ASN A 125 -13.09 0.13 -7.21
N HIS A 126 -13.92 0.94 -6.56
CA HIS A 126 -14.93 0.47 -5.63
C HIS A 126 -16.20 1.31 -5.70
N VAL A 127 -17.32 0.76 -5.25
CA VAL A 127 -18.62 1.45 -5.22
C VAL A 127 -19.19 1.32 -3.81
N PHE A 128 -19.35 2.46 -3.14
CA PHE A 128 -19.98 2.50 -1.82
C PHE A 128 -21.51 2.48 -1.95
N LEU A 129 -22.15 1.60 -1.17
CA LEU A 129 -23.61 1.44 -1.11
C LEU A 129 -24.26 2.18 0.07
N ARG A 130 -23.45 2.85 0.90
CA ARG A 130 -23.92 3.69 2.01
C ARG A 130 -23.18 5.02 2.02
N THR A 131 -23.88 6.06 2.43
CA THR A 131 -23.28 7.37 2.68
C THR A 131 -22.55 7.35 4.03
N GLY A 132 -21.56 8.23 4.17
CA GLY A 132 -20.78 8.33 5.40
C GLY A 132 -19.31 8.63 5.15
N THR A 133 -18.52 8.58 6.23
CA THR A 133 -17.06 8.70 6.17
C THR A 133 -16.45 7.33 6.39
N PHE A 134 -15.63 6.88 5.44
CA PHE A 134 -14.94 5.59 5.47
C PHE A 134 -13.44 5.82 5.57
N PHE A 135 -12.79 5.03 6.44
CA PHE A 135 -11.34 5.02 6.58
C PHE A 135 -10.79 3.80 5.85
N VAL A 136 -10.52 3.96 4.55
CA VAL A 136 -10.00 2.90 3.69
C VAL A 136 -8.59 2.56 4.14
N LYS A 137 -8.37 1.30 4.51
CA LYS A 137 -7.05 0.78 4.91
C LYS A 137 -6.42 0.07 3.73
N SER A 138 -5.19 0.41 3.41
CA SER A 138 -4.44 -0.21 2.33
C SER A 138 -3.08 -0.67 2.83
N GLN A 139 -2.67 -1.86 2.39
CA GLN A 139 -1.36 -2.44 2.68
C GLN A 139 -0.86 -3.12 1.41
N VAL A 140 0.43 -3.02 1.17
CA VAL A 140 1.14 -3.78 0.14
C VAL A 140 2.09 -4.79 0.79
N THR A 141 2.20 -5.96 0.15
CA THR A 141 3.10 -7.08 0.43
C THR A 141 4.00 -7.27 -0.79
N ASP A 142 5.30 -7.40 -0.58
CA ASP A 142 6.25 -7.72 -1.66
C ASP A 142 6.36 -9.24 -1.91
N LYS A 143 7.24 -9.64 -2.84
CA LYS A 143 7.41 -11.05 -3.24
C LYS A 143 7.95 -11.93 -2.10
N ASP A 144 8.61 -11.33 -1.11
CA ASP A 144 9.26 -12.03 0.00
C ASP A 144 8.41 -11.98 1.28
N GLY A 145 7.17 -11.46 1.18
CA GLY A 145 6.22 -11.37 2.28
C GLY A 145 6.40 -10.13 3.16
N GLY A 146 7.28 -9.20 2.79
CA GLY A 146 7.48 -7.95 3.50
C GLY A 146 6.26 -7.05 3.37
N LEU A 147 5.76 -6.61 4.51
CA LEU A 147 4.58 -5.75 4.59
C LEU A 147 4.99 -4.28 4.72
N SER A 148 4.34 -3.43 3.93
CA SER A 148 4.30 -2.00 4.22
C SER A 148 3.51 -1.70 5.49
N ARG A 149 3.71 -0.50 6.03
CA ARG A 149 2.79 0.07 7.03
C ARG A 149 1.41 0.25 6.40
N ILE A 150 0.36 -0.08 7.15
CA ILE A 150 -1.02 0.20 6.75
C ILE A 150 -1.21 1.72 6.58
N VAL A 151 -1.69 2.12 5.41
CA VAL A 151 -2.10 3.50 5.11
C VAL A 151 -3.60 3.61 5.30
N SER A 152 -4.05 4.63 6.02
CA SER A 152 -5.48 4.91 6.21
C SER A 152 -5.86 6.20 5.51
N THR A 153 -6.77 6.09 4.54
CA THR A 153 -7.24 7.22 3.71
C THR A 153 -8.71 7.47 4.00
N ARG A 154 -9.05 8.73 4.28
CA ARG A 154 -10.44 9.13 4.53
C ARG A 154 -11.17 9.37 3.21
N VAL A 155 -12.31 8.73 3.03
CA VAL A 155 -13.22 8.91 1.90
C VAL A 155 -14.59 9.34 2.43
N ILE A 156 -15.13 10.44 1.89
CA ILE A 156 -16.46 10.95 2.26
C ILE A 156 -17.42 10.62 1.11
N VAL A 157 -18.46 9.83 1.41
CA VAL A 157 -19.49 9.41 0.47
C VAL A 157 -20.78 10.15 0.77
N ASN A 158 -21.21 10.99 -0.17
CA ASN A 158 -22.43 11.78 -0.08
C ASN A 158 -23.56 11.13 -0.87
N ALA A 159 -24.81 11.40 -0.48
CA ALA A 159 -25.94 11.04 -1.33
C ALA A 159 -25.87 11.84 -2.63
N ALA A 160 -26.31 11.23 -3.74
CA ALA A 160 -26.57 12.00 -4.94
C ALA A 160 -27.63 13.06 -4.63
N GLU A 161 -27.36 14.31 -5.02
CA GLU A 161 -28.36 15.36 -4.95
C GLU A 161 -29.53 14.97 -5.86
N LEU A 162 -30.73 14.87 -5.29
CA LEU A 162 -31.94 14.80 -6.08
C LEU A 162 -32.20 16.22 -6.60
N LYS A 163 -32.10 16.42 -7.92
CA LYS A 163 -32.51 17.67 -8.54
C LYS A 163 -34.04 17.74 -8.53
N ASP A 164 -34.59 18.80 -7.95
CA ASP A 164 -36.01 19.11 -8.11
C ASP A 164 -36.33 19.27 -9.60
N GLN A 165 -37.36 18.59 -10.08
CA GLN A 165 -37.86 18.74 -11.45
C GLN A 165 -39.06 19.69 -11.41
N ILE A 166 -38.95 20.80 -12.15
CA ILE A 166 -40.10 21.65 -12.45
C ILE A 166 -40.73 21.09 -13.72
N LEU A 167 -41.96 20.58 -13.61
CA LEU A 167 -42.76 20.18 -14.76
C LEU A 167 -43.69 21.34 -15.11
N THR A 168 -43.38 22.05 -16.19
CA THR A 168 -44.28 23.09 -16.73
C THR A 168 -45.32 22.41 -17.60
N ILE A 169 -46.59 22.49 -17.21
CA ILE A 169 -47.72 22.07 -18.05
C ILE A 169 -48.28 23.33 -18.70
N GLU A 170 -48.10 23.49 -20.00
CA GLU A 170 -48.71 24.60 -20.74
C GLU A 170 -50.16 24.23 -21.08
N GLY A 171 -51.12 24.87 -20.40
CA GLY A 171 -52.53 24.88 -20.77
C GLY A 171 -52.92 26.23 -21.35
N THR A 172 -53.84 26.25 -22.32
CA THR A 172 -54.19 27.44 -23.11
C THR A 172 -54.90 28.56 -22.35
N GLU A 173 -55.21 28.42 -21.05
CA GLU A 173 -55.88 29.48 -20.28
C GLU A 173 -55.33 29.75 -18.86
N ILE A 174 -54.34 28.98 -18.37
CA ILE A 174 -53.66 29.26 -17.10
C ILE A 174 -52.32 28.53 -17.04
N THR A 175 -51.25 29.25 -16.68
CA THR A 175 -49.94 28.67 -16.37
C THR A 175 -49.97 28.19 -14.92
N ASP A 176 -50.27 26.91 -14.69
CA ASP A 176 -50.16 26.33 -13.35
C ASP A 176 -48.76 25.69 -13.19
N THR A 177 -48.05 26.05 -12.12
CA THR A 177 -46.68 25.56 -11.89
C THR A 177 -46.70 24.43 -10.87
N ILE A 178 -46.51 23.19 -11.32
CA ILE A 178 -46.36 22.04 -10.42
C ILE A 178 -44.87 21.88 -10.09
N VAL A 179 -44.51 22.12 -8.83
CA VAL A 179 -43.16 21.84 -8.31
C VAL A 179 -43.13 20.44 -7.71
N ILE A 180 -42.42 19.50 -8.36
CA ILE A 180 -42.16 18.18 -7.79
C ILE A 180 -40.87 18.30 -6.97
N ARG A 181 -41.02 18.34 -5.64
CA ARG A 181 -39.86 18.32 -4.73
C ARG A 181 -39.47 16.89 -4.39
N HIS A 182 -38.20 16.57 -4.61
CA HIS A 182 -37.65 15.30 -4.12
C HIS A 182 -37.21 15.48 -2.66
N ARG A 183 -37.83 14.75 -1.72
CA ARG A 183 -37.34 14.74 -0.33
C ARG A 183 -36.02 13.98 -0.25
N ALA A 184 -34.96 14.70 0.12
CA ALA A 184 -33.74 14.07 0.62
C ALA A 184 -34.04 13.29 1.92
N VAL A 185 -33.52 12.06 2.03
CA VAL A 185 -33.76 11.12 3.14
C VAL A 185 -33.28 11.67 4.51
N ALA A 186 -32.41 12.69 4.53
CA ALA A 186 -31.81 13.24 5.74
C ALA A 186 -32.75 14.08 6.64
N GLU A 187 -33.92 14.53 6.15
CA GLU A 187 -34.83 15.40 6.94
C GLU A 187 -36.02 14.67 7.60
N LEU A 188 -36.16 13.35 7.42
CA LEU A 188 -37.32 12.61 7.92
C LEU A 188 -37.46 12.56 9.46
N CYS A 189 -36.42 12.89 10.24
CA CYS A 189 -36.52 12.98 11.70
C CYS A 189 -37.12 14.30 12.24
N LYS A 190 -37.33 15.34 11.42
CA LYS A 190 -37.89 16.62 11.90
C LYS A 190 -39.38 16.82 11.62
N LEU A 191 -40.02 15.93 10.85
CA LEU A 191 -41.40 16.14 10.40
C LEU A 191 -42.49 15.37 11.17
N ILE A 192 -42.13 14.54 12.15
CA ILE A 192 -43.11 13.74 12.93
C ILE A 192 -43.67 14.51 14.14
N SER A 193 -43.16 15.70 14.50
CA SER A 193 -43.56 16.40 15.74
C SER A 193 -44.55 17.58 15.61
N ARG A 194 -45.25 17.77 14.47
CA ARG A 194 -46.18 18.91 14.30
C ARG A 194 -47.53 18.58 13.67
N LEU A 195 -48.18 17.49 14.10
CA LEU A 195 -49.63 17.33 13.89
C LEU A 195 -50.36 17.68 15.21
N PRO A 196 -51.05 18.83 15.31
CA PRO A 196 -51.98 19.04 16.40
C PRO A 196 -53.22 18.17 16.20
N ALA A 197 -53.59 17.44 17.26
CA ALA A 197 -54.82 16.67 17.35
C ALA A 197 -56.06 17.59 17.29
N ARG A 198 -57.08 17.18 16.52
CA ARG A 198 -58.51 17.51 16.69
C ARG A 198 -59.28 16.27 16.22
N VAL A 199 -59.79 15.40 17.10
CA VAL A 199 -61.00 15.44 17.94
C VAL A 199 -62.28 15.66 17.13
N CYS A 200 -63.11 14.60 17.13
CA CYS A 200 -64.51 14.38 16.73
C CYS A 200 -65.19 15.33 15.74
#